data_AF-A0A3G7U5R8-F1
#
_entry.id   AF-A0A3G7U5R8-F1
#
_cell.length_a   1.000
_cell.length_b   1.000
_cell.length_c   1.000
_cell.angle_alpha   90.00
_cell.angle_beta   90.00
_cell.angle_gamma   90.00
#
_symmetry.space_group_name_H-M   'P 1'
#
loop_
_entity.id
_entity.type
_entity.pdbx_description
1 polymer ?
#
loop_
_entity_poly.entity_id
_entity_poly.type
_entity_poly.pdbx_seq_one_letter_code
_entity_poly.pdbx_strand_id
1 'polypeptide(L)'
;MKNTLLSLFALAAWLSVQPAMAQDALALFKSKPCAACHAIDTKMVGPALKDVAARSAGVAGAVDTLASHIKNGTQGNWGQIPMPANPVTEEEAKALATWVLTLK
;
A
#
# COMPACT_ATOMS: atom_id res chain seq x y z
N MET A 1 50.44 -13.32 -34.25
CA MET A 1 49.46 -12.23 -34.46
C MET A 1 48.17 -12.65 -33.76
N LYS A 2 48.09 -12.48 -32.44
CA LYS A 2 47.30 -11.48 -31.70
C LYS A 2 45.77 -11.72 -31.75
N ASN A 3 45.36 -12.57 -30.79
CA ASN A 3 44.08 -12.79 -30.11
C ASN A 3 42.86 -11.88 -30.37
N THR A 4 41.74 -12.57 -30.54
CA THR A 4 40.39 -12.34 -30.00
C THR A 4 40.21 -11.25 -28.93
N LEU A 5 39.36 -10.25 -29.24
CA LEU A 5 38.62 -9.33 -28.36
C LEU A 5 37.30 -9.02 -29.12
N LEU A 6 36.10 -9.52 -28.81
CA LEU A 6 35.31 -9.52 -27.58
C LEU A 6 35.11 -8.11 -26.99
N SER A 7 33.82 -7.71 -26.94
CA SER A 7 33.19 -6.67 -26.11
C SER A 7 32.79 -5.36 -26.81
N LEU A 8 31.63 -4.83 -26.33
CA LEU A 8 30.93 -3.56 -26.64
C LEU A 8 29.86 -3.71 -27.76
N PHE A 9 28.56 -3.83 -27.50
CA PHE A 9 27.71 -3.02 -26.64
C PHE A 9 26.54 -3.87 -26.09
N ALA A 10 26.59 -4.22 -24.81
CA ALA A 10 25.41 -4.52 -24.03
C ALA A 10 25.40 -3.47 -22.92
N LEU A 11 24.55 -2.45 -23.01
CA LEU A 11 24.11 -1.68 -21.84
C LEU A 11 22.91 -0.78 -22.18
N ALA A 12 21.99 -0.74 -21.23
CA ALA A 12 20.98 0.29 -21.00
C ALA A 12 19.68 0.24 -21.81
N ALA A 13 18.74 -0.58 -21.32
CA ALA A 13 17.35 -0.13 -21.13
C ALA A 13 16.64 -1.01 -20.10
N TRP A 14 17.13 -1.03 -18.85
CA TRP A 14 16.26 -1.34 -17.72
C TRP A 14 15.53 -0.04 -17.37
N LEU A 15 14.47 0.26 -18.15
CA LEU A 15 13.45 1.19 -17.69
C LEU A 15 12.76 0.52 -16.50
N SER A 16 13.11 0.94 -15.30
CA SER A 16 12.31 0.72 -14.10
C SER A 16 11.02 1.53 -14.24
N VAL A 17 10.06 1.00 -15.01
CA VAL A 17 8.68 1.46 -15.00
C VAL A 17 8.06 0.98 -13.70
N GLN A 18 8.10 1.78 -12.64
CA GLN A 18 7.08 1.72 -11.59
C GLN A 18 6.82 3.11 -11.03
N PRO A 19 5.67 3.72 -11.40
CA PRO A 19 4.77 4.23 -10.38
C PRO A 19 3.27 4.00 -10.66
N ALA A 20 2.90 3.18 -11.67
CA ALA A 20 1.49 3.00 -12.05
C ALA A 20 0.59 2.55 -10.87
N MET A 21 1.07 1.61 -10.06
CA MET A 21 0.29 1.05 -8.94
C MET A 21 0.01 2.06 -7.81
N ALA A 22 0.92 2.99 -7.54
CA ALA A 22 0.80 3.92 -6.40
C ALA A 22 -0.20 5.05 -6.69
N GLN A 23 -0.23 5.54 -7.93
CA GLN A 23 -1.20 6.55 -8.36
C GLN A 23 -2.62 5.99 -8.35
N ASP A 24 -2.78 4.73 -8.77
CA ASP A 24 -4.06 4.03 -8.76
C ASP A 24 -4.59 3.81 -7.34
N ALA A 25 -3.73 3.46 -6.38
CA ALA A 25 -4.16 3.21 -5.01
C ALA A 25 -4.59 4.49 -4.25
N LEU A 26 -3.91 5.62 -4.47
CA LEU A 26 -4.34 6.91 -3.90
C LEU A 26 -5.67 7.37 -4.52
N ALA A 27 -5.86 7.18 -5.82
CA ALA A 27 -7.13 7.45 -6.49
C ALA A 27 -8.24 6.55 -5.93
N LEU A 28 -7.95 5.27 -5.72
CA LEU A 28 -8.87 4.31 -5.10
C LEU A 28 -9.22 4.71 -3.65
N PHE A 29 -8.24 5.10 -2.84
CA PHE A 29 -8.48 5.60 -1.49
C PHE A 29 -9.45 6.81 -1.47
N LYS A 30 -9.33 7.69 -2.47
CA LYS A 30 -10.20 8.87 -2.63
C LYS A 30 -11.57 8.55 -3.23
N SER A 31 -11.69 7.49 -4.04
CA SER A 31 -12.96 7.08 -4.65
C SER A 31 -13.83 6.24 -3.69
N LYS A 32 -13.20 5.62 -2.68
CA LYS A 32 -13.85 4.88 -1.59
C LYS A 32 -14.07 5.79 -0.37
N PRO A 33 -14.90 5.41 0.62
CA PRO A 33 -15.22 6.26 1.77
C PRO A 33 -14.06 6.44 2.78
N CYS A 34 -12.85 5.98 2.47
CA CYS A 34 -11.72 5.95 3.39
C CYS A 34 -11.32 7.35 3.91
N ALA A 35 -11.33 8.35 3.02
CA ALA A 35 -10.95 9.73 3.34
C ALA A 35 -11.90 10.44 4.32
N ALA A 36 -13.09 9.88 4.59
CA ALA A 36 -13.99 10.41 5.62
C ALA A 36 -13.49 10.12 7.04
N CYS A 37 -12.68 9.07 7.22
CA CYS A 37 -12.26 8.60 8.54
C CYS A 37 -10.74 8.54 8.70
N HIS A 38 -9.97 8.55 7.62
CA HIS A 38 -8.51 8.47 7.64
C HIS A 38 -7.88 9.62 6.87
N ALA A 39 -6.72 10.07 7.35
CA ALA A 39 -5.81 10.92 6.61
C ALA A 39 -4.42 10.24 6.55
N ILE A 40 -3.57 10.72 5.65
CA ILE A 40 -2.24 10.12 5.43
C ILE A 40 -1.37 10.28 6.68
N ASP A 41 -1.29 11.49 7.23
CA ASP A 41 -0.33 11.88 8.26
C ASP A 41 -0.98 12.36 9.57
N THR A 42 -2.30 12.54 9.57
CA THR A 42 -3.04 13.11 10.68
C THR A 42 -4.05 12.10 11.21
N LYS A 43 -4.11 11.94 12.53
CA LYS A 43 -5.13 11.12 13.17
C LYS A 43 -6.50 11.79 13.04
N MET A 44 -7.49 11.03 12.60
CA MET A 44 -8.87 11.47 12.42
C MET A 44 -9.77 10.60 13.31
N VAL A 45 -10.88 10.08 12.79
CA VAL A 45 -11.67 9.02 13.44
C VAL A 45 -10.84 7.73 13.54
N GLY A 46 -10.21 7.36 12.42
CA GLY A 46 -9.21 6.30 12.33
C GLY A 46 -7.79 6.81 12.53
N PRO A 47 -6.80 5.91 12.69
CA PRO A 47 -5.38 6.27 12.72
C PRO A 47 -4.93 6.94 11.43
N ALA A 48 -3.85 7.73 11.51
CA ALA A 48 -3.14 8.16 10.32
C ALA A 48 -2.61 6.94 9.56
N LEU A 49 -2.64 6.95 8.23
CA LEU A 49 -2.18 5.80 7.44
C LEU A 49 -0.68 5.53 7.63
N LYS A 50 0.13 6.58 7.88
CA LYS A 50 1.54 6.42 8.26
C LYS A 50 1.73 5.69 9.59
N ASP A 51 0.86 5.92 10.57
CA ASP A 51 0.92 5.18 11.85
C ASP A 51 0.60 3.70 11.64
N VAL A 52 -0.37 3.40 10.76
CA VAL A 52 -0.68 2.03 10.36
C VAL A 52 0.53 1.36 9.71
N ALA A 53 1.18 2.05 8.77
CA ALA A 53 2.39 1.57 8.12
C ALA A 53 3.52 1.31 9.12
N ALA A 54 3.78 2.26 10.02
CA ALA A 54 4.82 2.15 11.04
C ALA A 54 4.57 0.98 12.00
N ARG A 55 3.33 0.79 12.46
CA ARG A 55 2.97 -0.33 13.36
C ARG A 55 3.04 -1.69 12.67
N SER A 56 2.75 -1.73 11.37
CA SER A 56 2.79 -2.96 10.57
C SER A 56 4.17 -3.26 9.97
N ALA A 57 5.17 -2.40 10.18
CA ALA A 57 6.52 -2.60 9.69
C ALA A 57 7.14 -3.89 10.27
N GLY A 58 7.65 -4.76 9.40
CA GLY A 58 8.26 -6.04 9.79
C GLY A 58 7.28 -7.13 10.23
N VAL A 59 5.97 -6.88 10.19
CA VAL A 59 4.96 -7.88 10.51
C VAL A 59 4.71 -8.78 9.29
N ALA A 60 5.02 -10.08 9.42
CA ALA A 60 4.72 -11.06 8.38
C ALA A 60 3.20 -11.12 8.13
N GLY A 61 2.78 -11.09 6.86
CA GLY A 61 1.35 -11.12 6.50
C GLY A 61 0.59 -9.81 6.76
N ALA A 62 1.29 -8.68 6.96
CA ALA A 62 0.65 -7.38 7.18
C ALA A 62 -0.32 -6.99 6.06
N VAL A 63 0.04 -7.25 4.79
CA VAL A 63 -0.82 -6.93 3.63
C VAL A 63 -2.16 -7.64 3.74
N ASP A 64 -2.16 -8.96 3.96
CA ASP A 64 -3.40 -9.75 3.98
C ASP A 64 -4.24 -9.42 5.23
N THR A 65 -3.59 -9.14 6.36
CA THR A 65 -4.27 -8.69 7.59
C THR A 65 -4.98 -7.35 7.37
N LEU A 66 -4.27 -6.36 6.82
CA LEU A 66 -4.84 -5.05 6.54
C LEU A 66 -5.92 -5.12 5.46
N ALA A 67 -5.73 -5.93 4.41
CA ALA A 67 -6.75 -6.14 3.38
C ALA A 67 -8.03 -6.72 3.98
N SER A 68 -7.92 -7.73 4.84
CA SER A 68 -9.08 -8.30 5.55
C SER A 68 -9.77 -7.26 6.43
N HIS A 69 -9.02 -6.45 7.18
CA HIS A 69 -9.61 -5.35 7.97
C HIS A 69 -10.30 -4.31 7.09
N ILE A 70 -9.69 -3.89 5.98
CA ILE A 70 -10.27 -2.91 5.05
C ILE A 70 -11.60 -3.44 4.50
N LYS A 71 -11.63 -4.70 4.03
CA LYS A 71 -12.84 -5.28 3.44
C LYS A 71 -13.92 -5.57 4.48
N ASN A 72 -13.57 -6.26 5.55
CA ASN A 72 -14.53 -6.85 6.49
C ASN A 72 -14.80 -5.98 7.73
N GLY A 73 -14.04 -4.90 7.89
CA GLY A 73 -14.06 -4.08 9.10
C GLY A 73 -13.17 -4.65 10.20
N THR A 74 -12.94 -3.85 11.25
CA THR A 74 -12.13 -4.24 12.42
C THR A 74 -12.45 -3.37 13.62
N GLN A 75 -12.19 -3.86 14.83
CA GLN A 75 -12.36 -3.09 16.08
C GLN A 75 -11.27 -3.49 17.08
N GLY A 76 -10.97 -2.61 18.04
CA GLY A 76 -10.07 -2.90 19.17
C GLY A 76 -8.59 -2.71 18.86
N ASN A 77 -8.20 -2.70 17.59
CA ASN A 77 -6.80 -2.50 17.20
C ASN A 77 -6.29 -1.07 17.49
N TRP A 78 -7.13 -0.05 17.32
CA TRP A 78 -6.74 1.37 17.40
C TRP A 78 -7.60 2.19 18.36
N GLY A 79 -8.55 1.55 19.04
CA GLY A 79 -9.51 2.20 19.93
C GLY A 79 -10.84 1.47 19.95
N GLN A 80 -11.82 2.11 20.60
CA GLN A 80 -13.17 1.56 20.78
C GLN A 80 -14.05 1.73 19.53
N ILE A 81 -13.73 2.69 18.67
CA ILE A 81 -14.49 2.97 17.44
C ILE A 81 -14.19 1.86 16.41
N PRO A 82 -15.21 1.11 15.95
CA PRO A 82 -15.02 0.11 14.90
C PRO A 82 -14.83 0.79 13.54
N MET A 83 -13.99 0.22 12.69
CA MET A 83 -13.98 0.48 11.26
C MET A 83 -15.01 -0.45 10.60
N PRO A 84 -16.07 0.07 9.96
CA PRO A 84 -17.05 -0.76 9.26
C PRO A 84 -16.44 -1.50 8.07
N ALA A 85 -17.14 -2.53 7.58
CA ALA A 85 -16.84 -3.15 6.30
C ALA A 85 -16.94 -2.13 5.16
N ASN A 86 -15.99 -2.17 4.22
CA ASN A 86 -15.97 -1.24 3.08
C ASN A 86 -16.41 -1.93 1.79
N PRO A 87 -17.06 -1.20 0.85
CA PRO A 87 -17.49 -1.73 -0.44
C PRO A 87 -16.32 -1.83 -1.42
N VAL A 88 -15.44 -2.80 -1.17
CA VAL A 88 -14.25 -3.09 -1.98
C VAL A 88 -14.17 -4.55 -2.39
N THR A 89 -13.57 -4.82 -3.54
CA THR A 89 -13.18 -6.20 -3.91
C THR A 89 -11.95 -6.65 -3.10
N GLU A 90 -11.60 -7.94 -3.18
CA GLU A 90 -10.37 -8.43 -2.55
C GLU A 90 -9.12 -7.77 -3.14
N GLU A 91 -9.13 -7.56 -4.45
CA GLU A 91 -8.03 -6.96 -5.21
C GLU A 91 -7.85 -5.49 -4.81
N GLU A 92 -8.95 -4.73 -4.71
CA GLU A 92 -8.95 -3.36 -4.23
C GLU A 92 -8.43 -3.26 -2.78
N ALA A 93 -8.91 -4.14 -1.90
CA ALA A 93 -8.46 -4.18 -0.50
C ALA A 93 -6.96 -4.47 -0.39
N LYS A 94 -6.45 -5.42 -1.20
CA LYS A 94 -5.03 -5.76 -1.23
C LYS A 94 -4.17 -4.64 -1.82
N ALA A 95 -4.67 -3.94 -2.85
CA ALA A 95 -4.00 -2.78 -3.43
C ALA A 95 -3.88 -1.64 -2.40
N LEU A 96 -4.97 -1.32 -1.70
CA LEU A 96 -4.99 -0.32 -0.64
C LEU A 96 -4.06 -0.69 0.52
N ALA A 97 -4.12 -1.94 1.01
CA ALA A 97 -3.25 -2.42 2.08
C ALA A 97 -1.77 -2.33 1.71
N THR A 98 -1.42 -2.77 0.50
CA THR A 98 -0.05 -2.69 -0.02
C THR A 98 0.41 -1.23 -0.08
N TRP A 99 -0.43 -0.34 -0.61
CA TRP A 99 -0.13 1.08 -0.70
C TRP A 99 0.05 1.73 0.68
N VAL A 100 -0.82 1.46 1.65
CA VAL A 100 -0.70 1.97 3.02
C VAL A 100 0.66 1.62 3.61
N LEU A 101 1.15 0.39 3.44
CA LEU A 101 2.46 -0.04 3.95
C LEU A 101 3.66 0.65 3.27
N THR A 102 3.45 1.35 2.15
CA THR A 102 4.50 2.18 1.52
C THR A 102 4.63 3.58 2.13
N LEU A 103 3.64 4.02 2.91
CA LEU A 103 3.59 5.36 3.48
C LEU A 103 4.53 5.45 4.68
N LYS A 104 5.67 6.13 4.50
CA LYS A 104 6.63 6.45 5.56
C LYS A 104 6.32 7.78 6.22
#